data_AF-A0AAU9FBM6-F1
#
_entry.id   AF-A0AAU9FBM6-F1
#
_cell.length_a   1.000
_cell.length_b   1.000
_cell.length_c   1.000
_cell.angle_alpha   90.00
_cell.angle_beta   90.00
_cell.angle_gamma   90.00
#
_symmetry.space_group_name_H-M   'P 1'
#
loop_
_entity.id
_entity.type
_entity.pdbx_description
1 polymer ?
#
loop_
_entity_poly.entity_id
_entity_poly.type
_entity_poly.pdbx_seq_one_letter_code
_entity_poly.pdbx_strand_id
1 'polypeptide(L)'
;MKPKTQKSQGKPSKKPTFSHAKATQWQKPNYKQKGKPKPKTDKPNKPEIRQMIRQQNAAKAEAERQQVRAEKEARIKAYKKQRLEKTKAISKRTQRGQPLMKDRMQLLLKQIEEMKQR
;
A
#
# COMPACT_ATOMS: atom_id res chain seq x y z
N MET A 1 16.52 -24.31 -17.48
CA MET A 1 15.94 -23.76 -18.72
C MET A 1 14.99 -22.62 -18.35
N LYS A 2 15.31 -21.36 -18.67
CA LYS A 2 14.43 -20.20 -18.45
C LYS A 2 13.82 -19.79 -19.80
N PRO A 3 12.50 -19.58 -19.93
CA PRO A 3 11.94 -19.09 -21.18
C PRO A 3 12.26 -17.60 -21.38
N LYS A 4 12.72 -17.26 -22.59
CA LYS A 4 13.01 -15.91 -23.09
C LYS A 4 11.71 -15.10 -23.18
N THR A 5 11.73 -13.87 -22.65
CA THR A 5 10.68 -12.86 -22.84
C THR A 5 10.66 -12.37 -24.29
N GLN A 6 9.51 -12.50 -24.95
CA GLN A 6 9.26 -11.92 -26.26
C GLN A 6 8.94 -10.42 -26.12
N LYS A 7 9.79 -9.57 -26.69
CA LYS A 7 9.50 -8.15 -26.92
C LYS A 7 8.57 -8.04 -28.14
N SER A 8 7.36 -7.52 -27.98
CA SER A 8 6.55 -7.13 -29.13
C SER A 8 7.04 -5.78 -29.65
N GLN A 9 7.63 -5.80 -30.84
CA GLN A 9 7.91 -4.62 -31.64
C GLN A 9 6.73 -4.37 -32.59
N GLY A 10 6.26 -3.13 -32.63
CA GLY A 10 5.71 -2.53 -33.85
C GLY A 10 4.19 -2.43 -33.94
N LYS A 11 3.71 -1.19 -33.94
CA LYS A 11 2.92 -0.59 -35.04
C LYS A 11 2.78 0.93 -34.82
N PRO A 12 3.42 1.79 -35.63
CA PRO A 12 3.04 3.20 -35.71
C PRO A 12 1.77 3.30 -36.55
N SER A 13 0.65 3.70 -35.94
CA SER A 13 -0.57 4.00 -36.68
C SER A 13 -0.34 5.25 -37.53
N LYS A 14 -0.15 5.02 -38.83
CA LYS A 14 -0.03 6.05 -39.86
C LYS A 14 -1.29 6.93 -39.86
N LYS A 15 -1.06 8.24 -39.86
CA LYS A 15 -2.08 9.29 -40.06
C LYS A 15 -2.83 9.04 -41.39
N PRO A 16 -4.16 9.23 -41.45
CA PRO A 16 -4.83 9.30 -42.74
C PRO A 16 -4.40 10.57 -43.49
N THR A 17 -4.14 10.38 -44.77
CA THR A 17 -3.71 11.36 -45.78
C THR A 17 -4.78 12.44 -46.00
N PHE A 18 -4.32 13.68 -46.13
CA PHE A 18 -5.12 14.83 -46.57
C PHE A 18 -5.80 14.53 -47.92
N SER A 19 -7.12 14.37 -47.92
CA SER A 19 -7.94 14.47 -49.13
C SER A 19 -8.46 15.90 -49.26
N HIS A 20 -8.12 16.56 -50.37
CA HIS A 20 -8.64 17.86 -50.78
C HIS A 20 -10.16 17.81 -50.99
N ALA A 21 -10.93 18.11 -49.95
CA ALA A 21 -12.32 18.52 -50.09
C ALA A 21 -12.38 20.03 -49.85
N LYS A 22 -12.68 20.78 -50.91
CA LYS A 22 -13.02 22.21 -50.84
C LYS A 22 -14.31 22.37 -50.02
N ALA A 23 -14.18 22.46 -48.70
CA ALA A 23 -15.25 22.89 -47.82
C ALA A 23 -15.17 24.41 -47.70
N THR A 24 -16.18 25.07 -48.25
CA THR A 24 -16.46 26.50 -48.22
C THR A 24 -16.03 27.13 -46.90
N GLN A 25 -15.00 27.97 -46.94
CA GLN A 25 -14.55 28.76 -45.80
C GLN A 25 -15.61 29.83 -45.52
N TRP A 26 -16.61 29.50 -44.70
CA TRP A 26 -17.49 30.50 -44.11
C TRP A 26 -16.65 31.42 -43.23
N GLN A 27 -16.29 32.59 -43.77
CA GLN A 27 -15.68 33.66 -42.99
C GLN A 27 -16.73 34.16 -42.00
N LYS A 28 -16.53 33.85 -40.72
CA LYS A 28 -17.34 34.41 -39.64
C LYS A 28 -17.13 35.93 -39.62
N PRO A 29 -18.19 36.76 -39.51
CA PRO A 29 -18.01 38.19 -39.36
C PRO A 29 -17.24 38.45 -38.05
N ASN A 30 -16.12 39.16 -38.18
CA ASN A 30 -15.25 39.53 -37.07
C ASN A 30 -15.93 40.62 -36.23
N TYR A 31 -16.87 40.21 -35.38
CA TYR A 31 -17.53 41.11 -34.45
C TYR A 31 -16.56 41.43 -33.31
N LYS A 32 -15.75 42.48 -33.51
CA LYS A 32 -15.00 43.13 -32.43
C LYS A 32 -15.98 43.82 -31.49
N GLN A 33 -16.64 43.04 -30.65
CA GLN A 33 -17.37 43.55 -29.51
C GLN A 33 -16.32 44.06 -28.49
N LYS A 34 -16.02 45.36 -28.50
CA LYS A 34 -15.29 46.01 -27.41
C LYS A 34 -16.18 46.01 -26.17
N GLY A 35 -16.27 44.88 -25.50
CA GLY A 35 -16.90 44.75 -24.20
C GLY A 35 -16.08 45.51 -23.17
N LYS A 36 -16.70 46.47 -22.47
CA LYS A 36 -16.10 47.18 -21.34
C LYS A 36 -15.52 46.16 -20.34
N PRO A 37 -14.34 46.43 -19.72
CA PRO A 37 -13.82 45.54 -18.69
C PRO A 37 -14.83 45.46 -17.55
N LYS A 38 -15.31 44.26 -17.24
CA LYS A 38 -16.18 44.04 -16.07
C LYS A 38 -15.36 44.39 -14.80
N PRO A 39 -15.98 45.03 -13.79
CA PRO A 39 -15.29 45.31 -12.53
C PRO A 39 -14.80 44.00 -11.94
N LYS A 40 -13.51 43.97 -11.55
CA LYS A 40 -12.92 42.84 -10.83
C LYS A 40 -13.59 42.79 -9.46
N THR A 41 -14.64 41.99 -9.32
CA THR A 41 -15.19 41.68 -8.01
C THR A 41 -14.15 40.91 -7.22
N ASP A 42 -13.98 41.29 -5.95
CA ASP A 42 -13.20 40.59 -4.92
C ASP A 42 -13.76 39.19 -4.74
N LYS A 43 -13.35 38.28 -5.62
CA LYS A 43 -13.67 36.86 -5.49
C LYS A 43 -12.63 36.29 -4.55
N PRO A 44 -13.03 35.57 -3.49
CA PRO A 44 -12.07 34.93 -2.60
C PRO A 44 -11.10 34.09 -3.43
N ASN A 45 -9.80 34.18 -3.12
CA ASN A 45 -8.72 33.61 -3.92
C ASN A 45 -8.82 32.07 -3.93
N LYS A 46 -9.65 31.56 -4.84
CA LYS A 46 -9.97 30.14 -5.03
C LYS A 46 -8.74 29.21 -5.05
N PRO A 47 -7.57 29.58 -5.61
CA PRO A 47 -6.38 28.73 -5.55
C PRO A 47 -5.77 28.61 -4.14
N GLU A 48 -5.73 29.68 -3.34
CA GLU A 48 -5.13 29.65 -1.99
C GLU A 48 -5.96 28.80 -1.02
N ILE A 49 -7.29 28.94 -1.06
CA ILE A 49 -8.21 28.10 -0.27
C ILE A 49 -8.03 26.62 -0.64
N ARG A 50 -7.86 26.32 -1.94
CA ARG A 50 -7.60 24.94 -2.41
C ARG A 50 -6.25 24.42 -1.93
N GLN A 51 -5.22 25.26 -1.88
CA GLN A 51 -3.91 24.87 -1.36
C GLN A 51 -3.95 24.57 0.13
N MET A 52 -4.63 25.41 0.93
CA MET A 52 -4.83 25.12 2.36
C MET A 52 -5.57 23.80 2.58
N ILE A 53 -6.66 23.55 1.85
CA ILE A 53 -7.43 22.29 1.98
C ILE A 53 -6.54 21.08 1.60
N ARG A 54 -5.72 21.20 0.56
CA ARG A 54 -4.78 20.13 0.17
C ARG A 54 -3.74 19.87 1.25
N GLN A 55 -3.18 20.91 1.86
CA GLN A 55 -2.21 20.79 2.94
C GLN A 55 -2.85 20.16 4.19
N GLN A 56 -4.06 20.57 4.57
CA GLN A 56 -4.80 19.96 5.68
C GLN A 56 -5.09 18.48 5.43
N ASN A 57 -5.48 18.12 4.21
CA ASN A 57 -5.74 16.72 3.86
C ASN A 57 -4.46 15.89 3.79
N ALA A 58 -3.35 16.48 3.33
CA ALA A 58 -2.04 15.81 3.32
C ALA A 58 -1.55 15.54 4.76
N ALA A 59 -1.69 16.50 5.66
CA ALA A 59 -1.33 16.34 7.08
C ALA A 59 -2.17 15.24 7.75
N LYS A 60 -3.49 15.20 7.50
CA LYS A 60 -4.37 14.13 8.01
C LYS A 60 -3.97 12.76 7.46
N ALA A 61 -3.71 12.65 6.15
CA ALA A 61 -3.31 11.40 5.52
C ALA A 61 -1.93 10.91 6.02
N GLU A 62 -1.02 11.82 6.34
CA GLU A 62 0.27 11.47 6.94
C GLU A 62 0.11 10.96 8.37
N ALA A 63 -0.72 11.61 9.19
CA ALA A 63 -1.02 11.16 10.54
C ALA A 63 -1.63 9.76 10.54
N GLU A 64 -2.60 9.48 9.67
CA GLU A 64 -3.20 8.14 9.52
C GLU A 64 -2.17 7.09 9.10
N ARG A 65 -1.28 7.43 8.16
CA ARG A 65 -0.19 6.52 7.74
C ARG A 65 0.78 6.23 8.87
N GLN A 66 1.10 7.23 9.70
CA GLN A 66 1.98 7.04 10.85
C GLN A 66 1.33 6.13 11.90
N GLN A 67 0.04 6.30 12.18
CA GLN A 67 -0.70 5.41 13.09
C GLN A 67 -0.68 3.95 12.59
N VAL A 68 -1.02 3.74 11.31
CA VAL A 68 -1.02 2.39 10.72
C VAL A 68 0.39 1.77 10.73
N ARG A 69 1.44 2.55 10.55
CA ARG A 69 2.83 2.06 10.67
C ARG A 69 3.15 1.67 12.11
N ALA A 70 2.81 2.52 13.08
CA ALA A 70 3.04 2.26 14.49
C ALA A 70 2.32 0.98 14.98
N GLU A 71 1.05 0.79 14.58
CA GLU A 71 0.29 -0.41 14.91
C GLU A 71 0.92 -1.69 14.32
N LYS A 72 1.35 -1.63 13.05
CA LYS A 72 2.02 -2.75 12.39
C LYS A 72 3.33 -3.10 13.09
N GLU A 73 4.15 -2.10 13.41
CA GLU A 73 5.40 -2.30 14.13
C GLU A 73 5.18 -2.85 15.54
N ALA A 74 4.19 -2.34 16.27
CA ALA A 74 3.82 -2.85 17.59
C ALA A 74 3.40 -4.33 17.52
N ARG A 75 2.58 -4.70 16.53
CA ARG A 75 2.16 -6.09 16.31
C ARG A 75 3.34 -7.00 15.99
N ILE A 76 4.27 -6.54 15.14
CA ILE A 76 5.49 -7.30 14.81
C ILE A 76 6.37 -7.48 16.05
N LYS A 77 6.57 -6.43 16.85
CA LYS A 77 7.35 -6.50 18.11
C LYS A 77 6.71 -7.49 19.09
N ALA A 78 5.40 -7.42 19.27
CA ALA A 78 4.66 -8.35 20.12
C ALA A 78 4.80 -9.80 19.66
N TYR A 79 4.62 -10.07 18.36
CA TYR A 79 4.80 -11.41 17.79
C TYR A 79 6.23 -11.94 18.00
N LYS A 80 7.24 -11.11 17.73
CA LYS A 80 8.65 -11.48 17.94
C LYS A 80 8.94 -11.80 19.41
N LYS A 81 8.39 -11.02 20.34
CA LYS A 81 8.52 -11.26 21.79
C LYS A 81 7.89 -12.61 22.18
N GLN A 82 6.65 -12.86 21.77
CA GLN A 82 5.97 -14.12 22.04
C GLN A 82 6.72 -15.33 21.44
N ARG A 83 7.27 -15.20 20.23
CA ARG A 83 8.07 -16.25 19.59
C ARG A 83 9.34 -16.54 20.39
N LEU A 84 10.04 -15.50 20.86
CA LEU A 84 11.25 -15.67 21.69
C LEU A 84 10.92 -16.31 23.05
N GLU A 85 9.82 -15.93 23.69
CA GLU A 85 9.39 -16.54 24.95
C GLU A 85 9.03 -18.02 24.76
N LYS A 86 8.25 -18.35 23.71
CA LYS A 86 7.90 -19.74 23.36
C LYS A 86 9.14 -20.58 23.05
N THR A 87 10.06 -20.07 22.23
CA THR A 87 11.29 -20.79 21.88
C THR A 87 12.19 -21.00 23.10
N LYS A 88 12.32 -20.01 23.99
CA LYS A 88 13.02 -20.17 25.27
C LYS A 88 12.37 -21.24 26.15
N ALA A 89 11.04 -21.24 26.27
CA ALA A 89 10.32 -22.26 27.04
C ALA A 89 10.52 -23.66 26.45
N ILE A 90 10.40 -23.80 25.13
CA ILE A 90 10.63 -25.07 24.42
C ILE A 90 12.08 -25.55 24.59
N SER A 91 13.05 -24.64 24.49
CA SER A 91 14.48 -24.97 24.67
C SER A 91 14.82 -25.41 26.09
N LYS A 92 14.10 -24.94 27.11
CA LYS A 92 14.27 -25.40 28.49
C LYS A 92 13.68 -26.79 28.71
N ARG A 93 12.54 -27.06 28.09
CA ARG A 93 11.79 -28.32 28.20
C ARG A 93 12.36 -29.44 27.33
N THR A 94 12.89 -29.10 26.16
CA THR A 94 13.30 -30.04 25.13
C THR A 94 14.68 -29.70 24.54
N GLN A 95 15.49 -30.73 24.32
CA GLN A 95 16.73 -30.66 23.56
C GLN A 95 16.50 -31.25 22.17
N ARG A 96 16.60 -30.43 21.11
CA ARG A 96 16.34 -30.85 19.72
C ARG A 96 14.98 -31.55 19.53
N GLY A 97 13.95 -31.11 20.25
CA GLY A 97 12.60 -31.70 20.19
C GLY A 97 12.40 -32.94 21.07
N GLN A 98 13.44 -33.46 21.72
CA GLN A 98 13.35 -34.53 22.71
C GLN A 98 13.23 -33.95 24.13
N PRO A 99 12.36 -34.47 25.01
CA PRO A 99 12.30 -34.00 26.40
C PRO A 99 13.64 -34.18 27.12
N LEU A 100 14.05 -33.16 27.88
CA LEU A 100 15.30 -33.20 28.63
C LEU A 100 15.23 -34.29 29.71
N MET A 101 16.34 -35.00 30.01
CA MET A 101 16.32 -36.22 30.82
C MET A 101 15.58 -36.11 32.17
N LYS A 102 15.67 -34.95 32.86
CA LYS A 102 14.97 -34.69 34.12
C LYS A 102 13.44 -34.72 33.95
N ASP A 103 12.93 -34.03 32.93
CA ASP A 103 11.49 -33.98 32.61
C ASP A 103 11.02 -35.27 31.92
N ARG A 104 11.88 -35.91 31.13
CA ARG A 104 11.58 -37.17 30.43
C ARG A 104 11.33 -38.31 31.42
N MET A 105 12.15 -38.41 32.46
CA MET A 105 12.01 -39.43 33.49
C MET A 105 10.69 -39.25 34.26
N GLN A 106 10.33 -38.02 34.63
CA GLN A 106 9.03 -37.75 35.27
C GLN A 106 7.85 -38.06 34.36
N LEU A 107 7.95 -37.73 33.06
CA LEU A 107 6.94 -38.07 32.08
C LEU A 107 6.76 -39.60 31.98
N LEU A 108 7.86 -40.36 31.94
CA LEU A 108 7.84 -41.82 31.89
C LEU A 108 7.24 -42.41 33.18
N LEU A 109 7.63 -41.91 34.35
CA LEU A 109 7.05 -42.34 35.63
C LEU A 109 5.55 -42.08 35.69
N LYS A 110 5.11 -40.89 35.26
CA LYS A 110 3.70 -40.52 35.17
C LYS A 110 2.93 -41.43 34.20
N GLN A 111 3.50 -41.75 33.04
CA GLN A 111 2.90 -42.68 32.09
C GLN A 111 2.76 -44.09 32.67
N ILE A 112 3.77 -44.56 33.40
CA ILE A 112 3.72 -45.86 34.09
C ILE A 112 2.62 -45.85 35.16
N GLU A 113 2.49 -44.77 35.92
CA GLU A 113 1.47 -44.61 36.95
C GLU A 113 0.07 -44.56 36.34
N GLU A 114 -0.15 -43.78 35.27
CA GLU A 114 -1.41 -43.74 34.51
C GLU A 114 -1.75 -45.10 33.87
N MET A 115 -0.75 -45.88 33.44
CA MET A 115 -0.96 -47.23 32.92
C MET A 115 -1.29 -48.24 34.01
N LYS A 116 -0.80 -48.05 35.25
CA LYS A 116 -1.10 -48.91 36.39
C LYS A 116 -2.45 -48.61 37.04
N GLN A 117 -2.98 -47.40 36.86
CA GLN A 117 -4.28 -46.97 37.35
C GLN A 117 -5.43 -47.32 36.37
N ARG A 118 -5.11 -47.88 35.19
CA ARG A 118 -6.05 -48.47 34.24
C ARG A 118 -6.12 -49.98 34.46
#